data_AF-A0A8E0S662-F1
#
_entry.id   AF-A0A8E0S662-F1
#
_cell.length_a   1.000
_cell.length_b   1.000
_cell.length_c   1.000
_cell.angle_alpha   90.00
_cell.angle_beta   90.00
_cell.angle_gamma   90.00
#
_symmetry.space_group_name_H-M   'P 1'
#
loop_
_entity.id
_entity.type
_entity.pdbx_description
1 polymer ?
#
loop_
_entity_poly.entity_id
_entity_poly.type
_entity_poly.pdbx_seq_one_letter_code
_entity_poly.pdbx_strand_id
1 'polypeptide(L)'
;MLFVGGSSDESPLLSVDQLDQVIFDRVQLQDICQDDLILLKTEISVDCIEETLVTDPVAYIVACFKRAAALKKSSDDMTSVLEHCEESLVRQMLLLLMIDVELDQTQHADNLYTMLYNTVSSSDPDAIIAAESLFLRTMNQLEQDILSDVPPTELCSDSKLQVIRPLIDRLGAGLRALNPNLETNSLFANFFSSRQLVGAHERALFCPQRKPLMQLALWFSRSFCTAQLLLQASFPPNKDSPQLRGQEFEAGVLGRFLVPSHLQTTQSPEMVFLANQNRSADVGEFFTDEIPLKHVVEAEQRTIWQLTDQMDEELHNLMLNLLRIGKQRVALRTLFLQWLESCIKANRGK
;
A
#
# COMPACT_ATOMS: atom_id res chain seq x y z
N MET A 1 -12.14 8.35 19.40
CA MET A 1 -12.87 7.72 20.52
C MET A 1 -12.05 7.83 21.77
N LEU A 2 -12.60 8.48 22.78
CA LEU A 2 -12.17 8.31 24.14
C LEU A 2 -12.89 7.02 24.61
N PHE A 3 -12.13 6.01 24.99
CA PHE A 3 -12.58 4.91 25.87
C PHE A 3 -12.27 5.36 27.31
N VAL A 4 -12.99 4.97 28.38
CA VAL A 4 -12.61 5.01 29.85
C VAL A 4 -12.78 3.62 30.37
N GLY A 5 -11.75 3.07 31.02
CA GLY A 5 -11.95 2.01 31.99
C GLY A 5 -12.47 2.59 33.28
N GLY A 6 -13.71 2.26 33.64
CA GLY A 6 -14.13 2.31 35.04
C GLY A 6 -13.18 1.46 35.90
N SER A 7 -13.16 1.70 37.21
CA SER A 7 -12.63 0.72 38.14
C SER A 7 -13.22 -0.66 37.80
N SER A 8 -12.54 -1.74 38.18
CA SER A 8 -12.98 -3.13 37.96
C SER A 8 -14.41 -3.47 38.45
N ASP A 9 -15.12 -2.50 39.04
CA ASP A 9 -16.48 -2.57 39.57
C ASP A 9 -17.50 -1.66 38.82
N GLU A 10 -17.12 -0.89 37.80
CA GLU A 10 -18.06 0.01 37.09
C GLU A 10 -18.30 -0.39 35.63
N SER A 11 -19.58 -0.54 35.27
CA SER A 11 -20.03 -0.84 33.90
C SER A 11 -19.66 0.30 32.93
N PRO A 12 -19.33 -0.01 31.66
CA PRO A 12 -19.08 1.03 30.65
C PRO A 12 -20.28 1.97 30.54
N LEU A 13 -20.01 3.28 30.52
CA LEU A 13 -21.02 4.35 30.50
C LEU A 13 -21.85 4.39 29.21
N LEU A 14 -21.35 3.81 28.11
CA LEU A 14 -22.04 3.70 26.83
C LEU A 14 -22.30 2.23 26.48
N SER A 15 -23.49 1.95 25.96
CA SER A 15 -23.77 0.65 25.35
C SER A 15 -23.00 0.50 24.03
N VAL A 16 -22.80 -0.75 23.62
CA VAL A 16 -22.21 -1.11 22.33
C VAL A 16 -22.91 -0.39 21.17
N ASP A 17 -24.25 -0.29 21.23
CA ASP A 17 -25.06 0.40 20.21
C ASP A 17 -24.83 1.92 20.18
N GLN A 18 -24.48 2.53 21.31
CA GLN A 18 -24.14 3.97 21.38
C GLN A 18 -22.74 4.24 20.81
N LEU A 19 -21.84 3.26 20.84
CA LEU A 19 -20.50 3.39 20.27
C LEU A 19 -20.54 3.58 18.76
N ASP A 20 -21.37 2.81 18.05
CA ASP A 20 -21.56 2.94 16.60
C ASP A 20 -22.02 4.35 16.22
N GLN A 21 -22.97 4.90 16.96
CA GLN A 21 -23.50 6.25 16.74
C GLN A 21 -22.44 7.32 16.99
N VAL A 22 -21.69 7.22 18.10
CA VAL A 22 -20.61 8.18 18.41
C VAL A 22 -19.50 8.16 17.36
N ILE A 23 -19.14 6.99 16.83
CA ILE A 23 -18.15 6.88 15.75
C ILE A 23 -18.69 7.56 14.49
N PHE A 24 -19.94 7.29 14.14
CA PHE A 24 -20.60 7.88 12.97
C PHE A 24 -20.64 9.41 13.07
N ASP A 25 -21.11 9.96 14.19
CA ASP A 25 -21.22 11.40 14.40
C ASP A 25 -19.84 12.11 14.36
N ARG A 26 -18.79 11.45 14.90
CA ARG A 26 -17.41 11.96 14.83
C ARG A 26 -16.84 11.93 13.42
N VAL A 27 -17.12 10.86 12.66
CA VAL A 27 -16.69 10.74 11.26
C VAL A 27 -17.34 11.81 10.39
N GLN A 28 -18.54 12.26 10.74
CA GLN A 28 -19.22 13.39 10.09
C GLN A 28 -18.78 14.78 10.58
N LEU A 29 -17.77 14.86 11.46
CA LEU A 29 -17.25 16.11 12.03
C LEU A 29 -18.33 16.94 12.76
N GLN A 30 -19.36 16.30 13.30
CA GLN A 30 -20.36 17.01 14.12
C GLN A 30 -19.76 17.37 15.50
N ASP A 31 -20.14 18.53 16.03
CA ASP A 31 -19.81 18.93 17.40
C ASP A 31 -20.50 17.97 18.37
N ILE A 32 -19.72 17.14 19.06
CA ILE A 32 -20.23 16.20 20.07
C ILE A 32 -20.10 16.83 21.46
N CYS A 33 -21.16 16.71 22.27
CA CYS A 33 -21.13 17.13 23.66
C CYS A 33 -19.98 16.41 24.40
N GLN A 34 -19.23 17.13 25.23
CA GLN A 34 -18.13 16.54 25.99
C GLN A 34 -18.61 15.43 26.94
N ASP A 35 -19.87 15.47 27.34
CA ASP A 35 -20.53 14.50 28.22
C ASP A 35 -20.77 13.13 27.55
N ASP A 36 -20.76 13.06 26.21
CA ASP A 36 -20.92 11.82 25.43
C ASP A 36 -19.58 11.10 25.18
N LEU A 37 -18.49 11.61 25.77
CA LEU A 37 -17.14 11.07 25.60
C LEU A 37 -16.74 10.21 26.80
N ILE A 38 -16.40 8.95 26.53
CA ILE A 38 -15.82 8.06 27.53
C ILE A 38 -14.34 8.49 27.74
N LEU A 39 -14.02 9.45 28.61
CA LEU A 39 -12.66 9.95 29.03
C LEU A 39 -11.63 8.99 29.74
N LEU A 40 -10.81 8.15 29.06
CA LEU A 40 -9.77 7.29 29.71
C LEU A 40 -8.80 8.19 30.46
N LYS A 41 -8.65 7.96 31.77
CA LYS A 41 -7.50 8.44 32.53
C LYS A 41 -6.23 7.89 31.89
N THR A 42 -5.66 8.68 31.00
CA THR A 42 -4.24 8.65 30.70
C THR A 42 -3.62 9.78 31.51
N GLU A 43 -2.41 9.59 32.04
CA GLU A 43 -1.62 10.67 32.66
C GLU A 43 -1.19 11.75 31.65
N ILE A 44 -1.69 11.65 30.41
CA ILE A 44 -1.41 12.53 29.29
C ILE A 44 -2.57 13.54 29.23
N SER A 45 -2.23 14.84 29.29
CA SER A 45 -3.21 15.91 29.25
C SER A 45 -4.08 15.84 27.99
N VAL A 46 -5.39 16.07 28.18
CA VAL A 46 -6.41 16.19 27.11
C VAL A 46 -6.00 17.20 26.03
N ASP A 47 -5.18 18.19 26.39
CA ASP A 47 -4.61 19.20 25.50
C ASP A 47 -3.63 18.65 24.44
N CYS A 48 -3.20 17.39 24.55
CA CYS A 48 -2.35 16.70 23.56
C CYS A 48 -3.15 15.78 22.61
N ILE A 49 -4.49 15.78 22.66
CA ILE A 49 -5.32 15.08 21.67
C ILE A 49 -5.25 15.90 20.38
N GLU A 50 -4.30 15.53 19.52
CA GLU A 50 -3.87 16.28 18.35
C GLU A 50 -5.03 16.85 17.51
N GLU A 51 -4.94 18.14 17.16
CA GLU A 51 -5.86 18.86 16.26
C GLU A 51 -6.12 18.10 14.93
N THR A 52 -5.19 17.22 14.52
CA THR A 52 -5.31 16.30 13.37
C THR A 52 -6.49 15.32 13.46
N LEU A 53 -6.97 15.01 14.67
CA LEU A 53 -8.13 14.13 14.87
C LEU A 53 -9.47 14.82 14.52
N VAL A 54 -9.46 16.12 14.22
CA VAL A 54 -10.65 16.95 14.02
C VAL A 54 -10.88 17.31 12.55
N THR A 55 -9.95 17.03 11.62
CA THR A 55 -10.02 17.55 10.24
C THR A 55 -10.16 16.51 9.14
N ASP A 56 -9.78 15.25 9.36
CA ASP A 56 -9.88 14.18 8.35
C ASP A 56 -10.52 12.91 8.94
N PRO A 57 -11.69 12.48 8.43
CA PRO A 57 -12.38 11.28 8.92
C PRO A 57 -11.54 10.00 8.83
N VAL A 58 -10.69 9.87 7.80
CA VAL A 58 -9.83 8.70 7.63
C VAL A 58 -8.71 8.68 8.67
N ALA A 59 -8.01 9.80 8.85
CA ALA A 59 -7.00 9.94 9.91
C ALA A 59 -7.60 9.65 11.29
N TYR A 60 -8.81 10.13 11.57
CA TYR A 60 -9.52 9.84 12.81
C TYR A 60 -9.74 8.34 13.02
N ILE A 61 -10.27 7.62 12.01
CA ILE A 61 -10.51 6.17 12.11
C ILE A 61 -9.20 5.41 12.32
N VAL A 62 -8.16 5.71 11.54
CA VAL A 62 -6.85 5.05 11.66
C VAL A 62 -6.25 5.25 13.05
N ALA A 63 -6.30 6.48 13.57
CA ALA A 63 -5.78 6.79 14.91
C ALA A 63 -6.61 6.13 16.03
N CYS A 64 -7.93 6.02 15.86
CA CYS A 64 -8.78 5.29 16.82
C CYS A 64 -8.49 3.79 16.80
N PHE A 65 -8.32 3.20 15.62
CA PHE A 65 -8.01 1.78 15.47
C PHE A 65 -6.66 1.43 16.10
N LYS A 66 -5.62 2.24 15.83
CA LYS A 66 -4.29 2.07 16.46
C LYS A 66 -4.37 2.10 17.98
N ARG A 67 -5.15 3.03 18.54
CA ARG A 67 -5.38 3.12 20.00
C ARG A 67 -6.13 1.91 20.55
N ALA A 68 -7.20 1.46 19.88
CA ALA A 68 -7.95 0.28 20.30
C ALA A 68 -7.05 -0.98 20.31
N ALA A 69 -6.26 -1.17 19.24
CA ALA A 69 -5.33 -2.29 19.13
C ALA A 69 -4.23 -2.26 20.21
N ALA A 70 -3.71 -1.08 20.56
CA ALA A 70 -2.72 -0.92 21.62
C ALA A 70 -3.32 -1.25 23.01
N LEU A 71 -4.52 -0.72 23.31
CA LEU A 71 -5.20 -0.97 24.58
C LEU A 71 -5.55 -2.44 24.78
N LYS A 72 -5.94 -3.13 23.71
CA LYS A 72 -6.26 -4.56 23.73
C LYS A 72 -5.08 -5.43 24.16
N LYS A 73 -3.83 -5.00 23.89
CA LYS A 73 -2.62 -5.70 24.37
C LYS A 73 -2.40 -5.55 25.88
N SER A 74 -3.00 -4.54 26.50
CA SER A 74 -2.73 -4.14 27.90
C SER A 74 -3.88 -4.39 28.87
N SER A 75 -5.09 -4.69 28.38
CA SER A 75 -6.31 -4.72 29.19
C SER A 75 -7.21 -5.89 28.82
N ASP A 76 -7.09 -7.01 29.54
CA ASP A 76 -7.90 -8.22 29.31
C ASP A 76 -9.41 -7.96 29.53
N ASP A 77 -9.77 -7.13 30.51
CA ASP A 77 -11.17 -6.90 30.93
C ASP A 77 -12.03 -6.15 29.89
N MET A 78 -11.41 -5.47 28.92
CA MET A 78 -12.09 -4.65 27.90
C MET A 78 -12.01 -5.24 26.49
N THR A 79 -11.51 -6.47 26.35
CA THR A 79 -11.21 -7.09 25.05
C THR A 79 -12.44 -7.11 24.12
N SER A 80 -13.60 -7.53 24.62
CA SER A 80 -14.83 -7.63 23.81
C SER A 80 -15.34 -6.27 23.32
N VAL A 81 -15.24 -5.23 24.15
CA VAL A 81 -15.61 -3.86 23.79
C VAL A 81 -14.65 -3.30 22.74
N LEU A 82 -13.35 -3.57 22.88
CA LEU A 82 -12.33 -3.13 21.93
C LEU A 82 -12.43 -3.86 20.59
N GLU A 83 -12.76 -5.15 20.58
CA GLU A 83 -13.05 -5.90 19.35
C GLU A 83 -14.24 -5.32 18.61
N HIS A 84 -15.33 -5.03 19.32
CA HIS A 84 -16.50 -4.38 18.72
C HIS A 84 -16.16 -2.99 18.16
N CYS A 85 -15.42 -2.18 18.91
CA CYS A 85 -14.91 -0.89 18.43
C CYS A 85 -14.14 -1.03 17.11
N GLU A 86 -13.21 -1.98 17.04
CA GLU A 86 -12.43 -2.22 15.83
C GLU A 86 -13.33 -2.63 14.65
N GLU A 87 -14.37 -3.45 14.88
CA GLU A 87 -15.35 -3.82 13.85
C GLU A 87 -16.16 -2.61 13.36
N SER A 88 -16.59 -1.74 14.28
CA SER A 88 -17.30 -0.51 13.94
C SER A 88 -16.43 0.46 13.14
N LEU A 89 -15.16 0.62 13.53
CA LEU A 89 -14.20 1.43 12.78
C LEU A 89 -13.96 0.89 11.37
N VAL A 90 -13.89 -0.44 11.21
CA VAL A 90 -13.78 -1.09 9.90
C VAL A 90 -15.02 -0.82 9.04
N ARG A 91 -16.23 -0.94 9.60
CA ARG A 91 -17.49 -0.61 8.90
C ARG A 91 -17.52 0.84 8.45
N GLN A 92 -17.09 1.78 9.30
CA GLN A 92 -17.06 3.20 8.97
C GLN A 92 -15.99 3.54 7.93
N MET A 93 -14.83 2.89 7.96
CA MET A 93 -13.82 3.04 6.91
C MET A 93 -14.38 2.60 5.56
N LEU A 94 -15.05 1.44 5.52
CA LEU A 94 -15.69 0.93 4.32
C LEU A 94 -16.76 1.90 3.80
N LEU A 95 -17.60 2.44 4.69
CA LEU A 95 -18.61 3.44 4.32
C LEU A 95 -17.98 4.68 3.66
N LEU A 96 -16.88 5.22 4.19
CA LEU A 96 -16.18 6.34 3.58
C LEU A 96 -15.67 6.03 2.17
N LEU A 97 -15.12 4.84 1.95
CA LEU A 97 -14.68 4.40 0.62
C LEU A 97 -15.86 4.21 -0.34
N MET A 98 -17.04 3.81 0.16
CA MET A 98 -18.25 3.72 -0.67
C MET A 98 -18.83 5.10 -1.00
N ILE A 99 -18.78 6.05 -0.06
CA ILE A 99 -19.17 7.45 -0.29
C ILE A 99 -18.34 8.07 -1.41
N ASP A 100 -17.03 7.81 -1.44
CA ASP A 100 -16.15 8.22 -2.54
C ASP A 100 -16.72 7.78 -3.91
N VAL A 101 -17.16 6.52 -4.04
CA VAL A 101 -17.74 6.01 -5.29
C VAL A 101 -19.07 6.69 -5.63
N GLU A 102 -19.97 6.84 -4.66
CA GLU A 102 -21.27 7.49 -4.87
C GLU A 102 -21.14 8.98 -5.25
N LEU A 103 -20.07 9.65 -4.80
CA LEU A 103 -19.79 11.06 -5.10
C LEU A 103 -18.85 11.26 -6.30
N ASP A 104 -18.38 10.18 -6.95
CA ASP A 104 -17.34 10.22 -8.00
C ASP A 104 -16.06 10.95 -7.53
N GLN A 105 -15.65 10.66 -6.29
CA GLN A 105 -14.48 11.21 -5.62
C GLN A 105 -13.52 10.08 -5.20
N THR A 106 -12.30 10.45 -4.81
CA THR A 106 -11.27 9.51 -4.35
C THR A 106 -10.59 9.99 -3.07
N GLN A 107 -11.17 10.98 -2.39
CA GLN A 107 -10.53 11.69 -1.29
C GLN A 107 -10.25 10.77 -0.10
N HIS A 108 -11.21 9.95 0.32
CA HIS A 108 -11.02 9.06 1.45
C HIS A 108 -10.05 7.92 1.10
N ALA A 109 -10.13 7.38 -0.12
CA ALA A 109 -9.18 6.38 -0.58
C ALA A 109 -7.74 6.94 -0.66
N ASP A 110 -7.56 8.16 -1.14
CA ASP A 110 -6.27 8.85 -1.20
C ASP A 110 -5.70 9.14 0.19
N ASN A 111 -6.54 9.57 1.13
CA ASN A 111 -6.15 9.78 2.52
C ASN A 111 -5.74 8.44 3.17
N LEU A 112 -6.50 7.37 2.92
CA LEU A 112 -6.19 6.04 3.44
C LEU A 112 -4.84 5.56 2.89
N TYR A 113 -4.64 5.64 1.57
CA TYR A 113 -3.38 5.28 0.94
C TYR A 113 -2.20 6.05 1.55
N THR A 114 -2.35 7.36 1.70
CA THR A 114 -1.31 8.24 2.26
C THR A 114 -0.97 7.85 3.70
N MET A 115 -1.99 7.56 4.53
CA MET A 115 -1.79 7.11 5.90
C MET A 115 -1.09 5.75 5.99
N LEU A 116 -1.45 4.80 5.13
CA LEU A 116 -0.80 3.49 5.07
C LEU A 116 0.66 3.64 4.64
N TYR A 117 0.92 4.41 3.57
CA TYR A 117 2.28 4.66 3.08
C TYR A 117 3.17 5.33 4.15
N ASN A 118 2.66 6.37 4.81
CA ASN A 118 3.39 7.07 5.87
C ASN A 118 3.68 6.15 7.06
N THR A 119 2.71 5.30 7.44
CA THR A 119 2.88 4.35 8.54
C THR A 119 3.95 3.29 8.21
N VAL A 120 3.97 2.76 6.98
CA VAL A 120 5.02 1.83 6.56
C VAL A 120 6.38 2.50 6.47
N SER A 121 6.41 3.80 6.16
CA SER A 121 7.64 4.60 6.11
C SER A 121 8.19 4.95 7.49
N SER A 122 7.36 4.97 8.56
CA SER A 122 7.74 5.45 9.89
C SER A 122 8.57 4.45 10.73
N SER A 123 8.84 3.25 10.21
CA SER A 123 9.62 2.18 10.87
C SER A 123 9.11 1.73 12.26
N ASP A 124 7.87 2.09 12.62
CA ASP A 124 7.21 1.68 13.86
C ASP A 124 6.48 0.34 13.65
N PRO A 125 6.98 -0.77 14.21
CA PRO A 125 6.41 -2.10 13.97
C PRO A 125 4.98 -2.23 14.51
N ASP A 126 4.64 -1.59 15.63
CA ASP A 126 3.31 -1.68 16.21
C ASP A 126 2.29 -0.91 15.37
N ALA A 127 2.66 0.28 14.91
CA ALA A 127 1.82 1.05 14.00
C ALA A 127 1.63 0.33 12.65
N ILE A 128 2.67 -0.32 12.12
CA ILE A 128 2.62 -1.12 10.89
C ILE A 128 1.65 -2.30 11.06
N ILE A 129 1.76 -3.07 12.15
CA ILE A 129 0.87 -4.21 12.43
C ILE A 129 -0.59 -3.76 12.57
N ALA A 130 -0.83 -2.66 13.30
CA ALA A 130 -2.18 -2.12 13.47
C ALA A 130 -2.78 -1.62 12.14
N ALA A 131 -1.99 -0.92 11.32
CA ALA A 131 -2.43 -0.44 10.01
C ALA A 131 -2.69 -1.59 9.04
N GLU A 132 -1.85 -2.62 9.03
CA GLU A 132 -2.06 -3.85 8.26
C GLU A 132 -3.37 -4.54 8.68
N SER A 133 -3.61 -4.65 9.99
CA SER A 133 -4.83 -5.27 10.52
C SER A 133 -6.10 -4.51 10.10
N LEU A 134 -6.10 -3.17 10.22
CA LEU A 134 -7.20 -2.33 9.76
C LEU A 134 -7.46 -2.53 8.26
N PHE A 135 -6.40 -2.46 7.44
CA PHE A 135 -6.50 -2.62 6.00
C PHE A 135 -7.08 -3.98 5.62
N LEU A 136 -6.52 -5.07 6.15
CA LEU A 136 -6.95 -6.43 5.81
C LEU A 136 -8.38 -6.71 6.29
N ARG A 137 -8.78 -6.23 7.46
CA ARG A 137 -10.17 -6.37 7.93
C ARG A 137 -11.15 -5.60 7.06
N THR A 138 -10.78 -4.39 6.63
CA THR A 138 -11.59 -3.58 5.70
C THR A 138 -11.76 -4.27 4.36
N MET A 139 -10.67 -4.80 3.78
CA MET A 139 -10.74 -5.53 2.51
C MET A 139 -11.51 -6.84 2.63
N ASN A 140 -11.33 -7.59 3.73
CA ASN A 140 -12.06 -8.83 3.96
C ASN A 140 -13.57 -8.59 4.09
N GLN A 141 -13.99 -7.52 4.80
CA GLN A 141 -15.40 -7.15 4.91
C GLN A 141 -15.96 -6.79 3.53
N LEU A 142 -15.27 -5.94 2.78
CA LEU A 142 -15.67 -5.57 1.41
C LEU A 142 -15.81 -6.80 0.50
N GLU A 143 -14.88 -7.75 0.58
CA GLU A 143 -14.92 -8.97 -0.24
C GLU A 143 -16.08 -9.88 0.07
N GLN A 144 -16.48 -9.97 1.34
CA GLN A 144 -17.68 -10.73 1.72
C GLN A 144 -18.92 -10.15 1.04
N ASP A 145 -19.02 -8.82 0.97
CA ASP A 145 -20.16 -8.11 0.36
C ASP A 145 -20.11 -8.20 -1.18
N ILE A 146 -18.92 -8.00 -1.79
CA ILE A 146 -18.76 -7.95 -3.25
C ILE A 146 -18.87 -9.35 -3.88
N LEU A 147 -18.28 -10.36 -3.23
CA LEU A 147 -18.07 -11.69 -3.81
C LEU A 147 -19.14 -12.71 -3.44
N SER A 148 -20.16 -12.32 -2.68
CA SER A 148 -21.31 -13.17 -2.31
C SER A 148 -21.86 -13.96 -3.51
N ASP A 149 -21.99 -13.28 -4.65
CA ASP A 149 -22.60 -13.81 -5.88
C ASP A 149 -21.58 -14.08 -7.02
N VAL A 150 -20.27 -13.95 -6.75
CA VAL A 150 -19.23 -14.13 -7.78
C VAL A 150 -18.62 -15.52 -7.63
N PRO A 151 -18.73 -16.42 -8.62
CA PRO A 151 -18.14 -17.74 -8.54
C PRO A 151 -16.60 -17.67 -8.56
N PRO A 152 -15.88 -18.65 -7.99
CA PRO A 152 -14.41 -18.62 -7.96
C PRO A 152 -13.72 -18.63 -9.33
N THR A 153 -14.43 -19.00 -10.39
CA THR A 153 -13.95 -19.05 -11.78
C THR A 153 -14.05 -17.73 -12.51
N GLU A 154 -14.76 -16.74 -11.95
CA GLU A 154 -14.98 -15.44 -12.57
C GLU A 154 -14.23 -14.32 -11.86
N LEU A 155 -13.85 -13.30 -12.63
CA LEU A 155 -13.29 -12.07 -12.12
C LEU A 155 -14.42 -11.19 -11.57
N CYS A 156 -14.08 -10.38 -10.55
CA CYS A 156 -15.00 -9.36 -10.07
C CYS A 156 -15.20 -8.28 -11.15
N SER A 157 -16.41 -7.74 -11.28
CA SER A 157 -16.70 -6.68 -12.25
C SER A 157 -16.03 -5.37 -11.86
N ASP A 158 -15.61 -4.59 -12.86
CA ASP A 158 -14.90 -3.32 -12.62
C ASP A 158 -15.73 -2.31 -11.81
N SER A 159 -17.07 -2.34 -11.93
CA SER A 159 -17.98 -1.51 -11.15
C SER A 159 -17.87 -1.76 -9.65
N LYS A 160 -17.82 -3.03 -9.22
CA LYS A 160 -17.68 -3.39 -7.80
C LYS A 160 -16.28 -3.05 -7.27
N LEU A 161 -15.28 -3.04 -8.14
CA LEU A 161 -13.90 -2.72 -7.77
C LEU A 161 -13.62 -1.21 -7.68
N GLN A 162 -14.56 -0.33 -8.07
CA GLN A 162 -14.36 1.12 -8.01
C GLN A 162 -14.00 1.62 -6.60
N VAL A 163 -14.56 1.00 -5.56
CA VAL A 163 -14.33 1.36 -4.14
C VAL A 163 -12.85 1.31 -3.75
N ILE A 164 -12.08 0.39 -4.34
CA ILE A 164 -10.68 0.12 -3.96
C ILE A 164 -9.68 0.39 -5.09
N ARG A 165 -10.16 0.68 -6.31
CA ARG A 165 -9.31 1.00 -7.46
C ARG A 165 -8.36 2.17 -7.20
N PRO A 166 -8.77 3.28 -6.54
CA PRO A 166 -7.86 4.38 -6.26
C PRO A 166 -6.61 3.97 -5.47
N LEU A 167 -6.73 3.01 -4.54
CA LEU A 167 -5.57 2.52 -3.77
C LEU A 167 -4.49 1.90 -4.67
N ILE A 168 -4.91 1.16 -5.71
CA ILE A 168 -4.01 0.53 -6.67
C ILE A 168 -3.48 1.56 -7.68
N ASP A 169 -4.31 2.51 -8.10
CA ASP A 169 -3.89 3.59 -8.99
C ASP A 169 -2.84 4.49 -8.32
N ARG A 170 -2.99 4.75 -7.02
CA ARG A 170 -2.00 5.47 -6.19
C ARG A 170 -0.69 4.70 -6.05
N LEU A 171 -0.75 3.38 -5.85
CA LEU A 171 0.45 2.53 -5.89
C LEU A 171 1.17 2.62 -7.24
N GLY A 172 0.43 2.49 -8.34
CA GLY A 172 0.99 2.63 -9.69
C GLY A 172 1.58 4.03 -9.94
N ALA A 173 0.94 5.07 -9.43
CA ALA A 173 1.43 6.44 -9.51
C ALA A 173 2.73 6.63 -8.68
N GLY A 174 2.80 6.06 -7.48
CA GLY A 174 4.01 6.03 -6.66
C GLY A 174 5.19 5.36 -7.36
N LEU A 175 4.95 4.21 -8.00
CA LEU A 175 5.97 3.50 -8.78
C LEU A 175 6.42 4.23 -10.05
N ARG A 176 5.62 5.17 -10.58
CA ARG A 176 5.97 6.08 -11.69
C ARG A 176 6.69 7.34 -11.23
N ALA A 177 6.62 7.66 -9.94
CA ALA A 177 7.18 8.86 -9.34
C ALA A 177 8.49 8.59 -8.57
N LEU A 178 9.02 7.36 -8.65
CA LEU A 178 10.26 6.97 -7.97
C LEU A 178 11.40 7.92 -8.34
N ASN A 179 12.04 8.44 -7.31
CA ASN A 179 13.21 9.28 -7.44
C ASN A 179 14.24 8.89 -6.36
N PRO A 180 15.34 8.22 -6.73
CA PRO A 180 16.36 7.77 -5.78
C PRO A 180 17.00 8.91 -4.98
N ASN A 181 16.94 10.15 -5.48
CA ASN A 181 17.51 11.33 -4.82
C ASN A 181 16.58 11.95 -3.76
N LEU A 182 15.37 11.41 -3.61
CA LEU A 182 14.36 11.92 -2.69
C LEU A 182 14.14 10.97 -1.51
N GLU A 183 13.85 11.53 -0.34
CA GLU A 183 13.49 10.75 0.84
C GLU A 183 12.11 10.09 0.69
N THR A 184 11.86 9.06 1.49
CA THR A 184 10.62 8.26 1.47
C THR A 184 9.34 9.10 1.59
N ASN A 185 9.37 10.18 2.38
CA ASN A 185 8.18 10.97 2.70
C ASN A 185 7.75 11.98 1.60
N SER A 186 8.53 12.12 0.52
CA SER A 186 8.33 13.17 -0.49
C SER A 186 7.62 12.72 -1.78
N LEU A 187 7.16 11.46 -1.86
CA LEU A 187 6.56 10.92 -3.10
C LEU A 187 5.33 11.69 -3.59
N PHE A 188 4.60 12.37 -2.70
CA PHE A 188 3.27 12.86 -3.03
C PHE A 188 3.20 14.25 -3.68
N ALA A 189 4.34 14.91 -3.92
CA ALA A 189 4.35 16.30 -4.38
C ALA A 189 4.06 16.48 -5.89
N ASN A 190 4.19 15.46 -6.76
CA ASN A 190 4.03 15.63 -8.22
C ASN A 190 3.64 14.34 -9.00
N PHE A 191 2.36 13.96 -9.02
CA PHE A 191 1.86 12.77 -9.76
C PHE A 191 1.38 13.01 -11.20
N PHE A 192 2.05 13.86 -11.98
CA PHE A 192 1.58 14.21 -13.33
C PHE A 192 2.24 13.42 -14.47
N SER A 193 2.80 12.23 -14.21
CA SER A 193 3.58 11.50 -15.22
C SER A 193 2.90 10.23 -15.72
N SER A 194 2.32 10.28 -16.93
CA SER A 194 1.80 9.12 -17.68
C SER A 194 2.88 8.44 -18.51
N ARG A 195 4.03 8.11 -17.91
CA ARG A 195 5.15 7.48 -18.63
C ARG A 195 4.82 6.04 -19.00
N GLN A 196 4.81 5.76 -20.30
CA GLN A 196 4.58 4.43 -20.88
C GLN A 196 5.83 3.53 -20.86
N LEU A 197 7.01 4.08 -20.58
CA LEU A 197 8.28 3.34 -20.54
C LEU A 197 9.00 3.60 -19.22
N VAL A 198 9.73 2.58 -18.74
CA VAL A 198 10.47 2.66 -17.48
C VAL A 198 11.77 3.44 -17.68
N GLY A 199 11.95 4.48 -16.87
CA GLY A 199 13.11 5.36 -16.92
C GLY A 199 14.28 4.88 -16.06
N ALA A 200 15.46 5.50 -16.21
CA ALA A 200 16.68 5.18 -15.47
C ALA A 200 16.50 5.14 -13.93
N HIS A 201 15.82 6.15 -13.39
CA HIS A 201 15.54 6.29 -11.95
C HIS A 201 14.63 5.17 -11.43
N GLU A 202 13.73 4.66 -12.27
CA GLU A 202 12.82 3.57 -11.94
C GLU A 202 13.47 2.19 -12.10
N ARG A 203 14.70 2.12 -12.62
CA ARG A 203 15.54 0.91 -12.64
C ARG A 203 16.56 0.86 -11.50
N ALA A 204 16.76 1.98 -10.79
CA ALA A 204 17.67 2.05 -9.65
C ALA A 204 17.28 1.03 -8.57
N LEU A 205 18.27 0.26 -8.12
CA LEU A 205 18.10 -0.76 -7.08
C LEU A 205 17.94 -0.09 -5.70
N PHE A 206 18.71 0.96 -5.45
CA PHE A 206 18.71 1.78 -4.25
C PHE A 206 17.71 2.93 -4.44
N CYS A 207 16.48 2.66 -4.04
CA CYS A 207 15.46 3.68 -3.98
C CYS A 207 14.66 3.48 -2.68
N PRO A 208 14.86 4.34 -1.65
CA PRO A 208 14.25 4.18 -0.33
C PRO A 208 12.72 4.02 -0.36
N GLN A 209 12.10 4.68 -1.34
CA GLN A 209 10.66 4.69 -1.59
C GLN A 209 10.09 3.33 -2.03
N ARG A 210 10.93 2.41 -2.55
CA ARG A 210 10.46 1.09 -2.99
C ARG A 210 9.97 0.24 -1.84
N LYS A 211 10.65 0.29 -0.69
CA LYS A 211 10.32 -0.54 0.47
C LYS A 211 8.87 -0.32 0.94
N PRO A 212 8.40 0.92 1.19
CA PRO A 212 7.01 1.12 1.56
C PRO A 212 6.03 0.74 0.45
N LEU A 213 6.36 0.99 -0.84
CA LEU A 213 5.50 0.57 -1.96
C LEU A 213 5.40 -0.95 -2.09
N MET A 214 6.50 -1.68 -1.88
CA MET A 214 6.53 -3.15 -1.92
C MET A 214 5.71 -3.74 -0.77
N GLN A 215 5.84 -3.20 0.43
CA GLN A 215 5.04 -3.63 1.57
C GLN A 215 3.53 -3.42 1.33
N LEU A 216 3.13 -2.28 0.76
CA LEU A 216 1.74 -2.06 0.36
C LEU A 216 1.29 -3.06 -0.70
N ALA A 217 2.11 -3.35 -1.71
CA ALA A 217 1.81 -4.36 -2.71
C ALA A 217 1.66 -5.76 -2.09
N LEU A 218 2.48 -6.12 -1.09
CA LEU A 218 2.33 -7.34 -0.30
C LEU A 218 0.98 -7.38 0.42
N TRP A 219 0.54 -6.29 1.06
CA TRP A 219 -0.78 -6.23 1.69
C TRP A 219 -1.91 -6.37 0.66
N PHE A 220 -1.82 -5.65 -0.44
CA PHE A 220 -2.82 -5.66 -1.53
C PHE A 220 -2.87 -7.01 -2.27
N SER A 221 -1.82 -7.81 -2.21
CA SER A 221 -1.83 -9.16 -2.82
C SER A 221 -2.56 -10.22 -1.99
N ARG A 222 -2.94 -9.90 -0.74
CA ARG A 222 -3.55 -10.85 0.20
C ARG A 222 -5.08 -10.91 0.11
N SER A 223 -5.71 -10.02 -0.64
CA SER A 223 -7.15 -10.02 -0.92
C SER A 223 -7.37 -10.24 -2.42
N PHE A 224 -8.40 -11.00 -2.80
CA PHE A 224 -8.75 -11.26 -4.20
C PHE A 224 -9.05 -9.99 -5.01
N CYS A 225 -9.86 -9.08 -4.50
CA CYS A 225 -10.28 -7.87 -5.20
C CYS A 225 -9.08 -6.92 -5.46
N THR A 226 -8.23 -6.74 -4.45
CA THR A 226 -7.01 -5.92 -4.59
C THR A 226 -5.94 -6.61 -5.44
N ALA A 227 -5.77 -7.94 -5.30
CA ALA A 227 -4.87 -8.72 -6.16
C ALA A 227 -5.30 -8.72 -7.63
N GLN A 228 -6.62 -8.80 -7.91
CA GLN A 228 -7.14 -8.70 -9.26
C GLN A 228 -6.77 -7.35 -9.89
N LEU A 229 -6.98 -6.26 -9.16
CA LEU A 229 -6.62 -4.92 -9.62
C LEU A 229 -5.10 -4.75 -9.82
N LEU A 230 -4.26 -5.29 -8.92
CA LEU A 230 -2.81 -5.31 -9.10
C LEU A 230 -2.40 -5.98 -10.42
N LEU A 231 -3.01 -7.14 -10.73
CA LEU A 231 -2.75 -7.85 -11.98
C LEU A 231 -3.27 -7.08 -13.20
N GLN A 232 -4.49 -6.53 -13.13
CA GLN A 232 -5.03 -5.70 -14.20
C GLN A 232 -4.13 -4.48 -14.49
N ALA A 233 -3.64 -3.80 -13.45
CA ALA A 233 -2.71 -2.68 -13.53
C ALA A 233 -1.29 -3.07 -13.97
N SER A 234 -1.01 -4.37 -14.11
CA SER A 234 0.26 -4.88 -14.61
C SER A 234 0.27 -5.14 -16.11
N PHE A 235 -0.90 -5.14 -16.76
CA PHE A 235 -0.97 -5.17 -18.21
C PHE A 235 -0.72 -3.77 -18.79
N PRO A 236 -0.01 -3.66 -19.92
CA PRO A 236 0.11 -2.39 -20.63
C PRO A 236 -1.25 -1.95 -21.21
N PRO A 237 -1.48 -0.64 -21.42
CA PRO A 237 -2.75 -0.12 -21.90
C PRO A 237 -3.14 -0.65 -23.29
N ASN A 238 -2.16 -1.05 -24.10
CA ASN A 238 -2.32 -1.63 -25.43
C ASN A 238 -2.20 -3.16 -25.45
N LYS A 239 -2.51 -3.87 -24.34
CA LYS A 239 -2.36 -5.34 -24.19
C LYS A 239 -2.90 -6.21 -25.33
N ASP A 240 -3.91 -5.72 -26.06
CA ASP A 240 -4.53 -6.45 -27.18
C ASP A 240 -3.84 -6.19 -28.53
N SER A 241 -2.80 -5.35 -28.55
CA SER A 241 -2.01 -5.06 -29.74
C SER A 241 -1.14 -6.25 -30.16
N PRO A 242 -1.13 -6.62 -31.46
CA PRO A 242 -0.26 -7.69 -31.95
C PRO A 242 1.22 -7.32 -31.96
N GLN A 243 1.56 -6.04 -31.75
CA GLN A 243 2.94 -5.53 -31.77
C GLN A 243 3.52 -5.28 -30.36
N LEU A 244 2.92 -5.88 -29.33
CA LEU A 244 3.29 -5.66 -27.95
C LEU A 244 4.74 -6.07 -27.69
N ARG A 245 5.53 -5.16 -27.14
CA ARG A 245 6.94 -5.38 -26.80
C ARG A 245 7.07 -5.74 -25.33
N GLY A 246 8.01 -6.63 -25.01
CA GLY A 246 8.28 -7.01 -23.62
C GLY A 246 8.54 -5.83 -22.67
N GLN A 247 9.14 -4.74 -23.16
CA GLN A 247 9.40 -3.52 -22.39
C GLN A 247 8.13 -2.77 -21.95
N GLU A 248 7.00 -2.97 -22.62
CA GLU A 248 5.74 -2.31 -22.23
C GLU A 248 5.15 -2.94 -20.96
N PHE A 249 5.45 -4.22 -20.70
CA PHE A 249 5.06 -4.87 -19.44
C PHE A 249 5.87 -4.37 -18.24
N GLU A 250 7.09 -3.86 -18.47
CA GLU A 250 7.88 -3.22 -17.43
C GLU A 250 7.16 -1.99 -16.85
N ALA A 251 6.30 -1.33 -17.63
CA ALA A 251 5.58 -0.14 -17.20
C ALA A 251 4.39 -0.42 -16.27
N GLY A 252 3.91 -1.66 -16.20
CA GLY A 252 2.85 -2.09 -15.28
C GLY A 252 3.34 -2.24 -13.84
N VAL A 253 2.42 -2.38 -12.89
CA VAL A 253 2.75 -2.47 -11.44
C VAL A 253 3.76 -3.57 -11.14
N LEU A 254 3.48 -4.82 -11.53
CA LEU A 254 4.43 -5.93 -11.32
C LEU A 254 5.74 -5.74 -12.09
N GLY A 255 5.68 -5.19 -13.30
CA GLY A 255 6.87 -4.86 -14.09
C GLY A 255 7.82 -3.92 -13.34
N ARG A 256 7.28 -2.83 -12.79
CA ARG A 256 8.07 -1.82 -12.06
C ARG A 256 8.72 -2.35 -10.78
N PHE A 257 8.17 -3.40 -10.20
CA PHE A 257 8.78 -4.12 -9.08
C PHE A 257 9.87 -5.12 -9.53
N LEU A 258 9.77 -5.67 -10.74
CA LEU A 258 10.71 -6.67 -11.28
C LEU A 258 11.89 -6.08 -12.07
N VAL A 259 11.76 -4.86 -12.56
CA VAL A 259 12.81 -4.19 -13.35
C VAL A 259 14.10 -3.85 -12.58
N PRO A 260 14.07 -3.46 -11.28
CA PRO A 260 15.29 -3.12 -10.57
C PRO A 260 16.24 -4.31 -10.53
N SER A 261 17.48 -4.09 -10.94
CA SER A 261 18.48 -5.16 -10.99
C SER A 261 19.87 -4.56 -10.98
N HIS A 262 20.75 -5.12 -10.15
CA HIS A 262 22.18 -4.79 -10.19
C HIS A 262 22.87 -5.22 -11.49
N LEU A 263 22.21 -6.04 -12.32
CA LEU A 263 22.73 -6.54 -13.60
C LEU A 263 22.36 -5.66 -14.79
N GLN A 264 21.46 -4.68 -14.62
CA GLN A 264 21.07 -3.76 -15.68
C GLN A 264 21.66 -2.37 -15.45
N THR A 265 22.24 -1.79 -16.50
CA THR A 265 22.68 -0.40 -16.46
C THR A 265 21.45 0.51 -16.37
N THR A 266 21.42 1.42 -15.40
CA THR A 266 20.36 2.43 -15.28
C THR A 266 20.29 3.36 -16.51
N GLN A 267 21.39 3.47 -17.26
CA GLN A 267 21.47 4.26 -18.49
C GLN A 267 21.03 3.47 -19.73
N SER A 268 20.36 4.14 -20.67
CA SER A 268 20.13 3.60 -22.02
C SER A 268 21.47 3.42 -22.76
N PRO A 269 21.62 2.40 -23.62
CA PRO A 269 22.88 2.13 -24.34
C PRO A 269 23.43 3.34 -25.10
N GLU A 270 22.55 4.18 -25.66
CA GLU A 270 22.90 5.41 -26.39
C GLU A 270 23.49 6.50 -25.48
N MET A 271 23.02 6.58 -24.23
CA MET A 271 23.51 7.53 -23.23
C MET A 271 24.86 7.10 -22.67
N VAL A 272 25.11 5.79 -22.50
CA VAL A 272 26.43 5.27 -22.11
C VAL A 272 27.49 5.66 -23.15
N PHE A 273 27.12 5.64 -24.44
CA PHE A 273 28.02 6.01 -25.53
C PHE A 273 28.32 7.52 -25.57
N LEU A 274 27.30 8.37 -25.36
CA LEU A 274 27.45 9.83 -25.29
C LEU A 274 28.18 10.29 -24.01
N ALA A 275 27.92 9.65 -22.88
CA ALA A 275 28.55 9.96 -21.60
C ALA A 275 30.05 9.61 -21.60
N ASN A 276 30.44 8.53 -22.31
CA ASN A 276 31.85 8.20 -22.56
C ASN A 276 32.57 9.22 -23.46
N GLN A 277 31.86 9.95 -24.33
CA GLN A 277 32.46 10.99 -25.17
C GLN A 277 32.70 12.30 -24.42
N ASN A 278 31.85 12.64 -23.44
CA ASN A 278 31.90 13.94 -22.75
C ASN A 278 32.57 13.92 -21.38
N ARG A 279 33.04 12.77 -20.86
CA ARG A 279 33.63 12.62 -19.51
C ARG A 279 32.78 13.25 -18.38
N SER A 280 31.49 13.43 -18.61
CA SER A 280 30.52 13.93 -17.64
C SER A 280 29.44 12.88 -17.40
N ALA A 281 29.85 11.61 -17.38
CA ALA A 281 28.96 10.51 -17.09
C ALA A 281 28.72 10.51 -15.59
N ASP A 282 27.50 10.80 -15.14
CA ASP A 282 27.04 10.30 -13.85
C ASP A 282 27.23 8.78 -13.89
N VAL A 283 28.28 8.35 -13.20
CA VAL A 283 28.73 6.97 -13.15
C VAL A 283 27.60 6.16 -12.49
N GLY A 284 27.43 4.89 -12.90
CA GLY A 284 26.30 4.06 -12.45
C GLY A 284 26.13 4.02 -10.93
N GLU A 285 24.98 3.54 -10.46
CA GLU A 285 24.57 3.52 -9.04
C GLU A 285 25.64 3.04 -8.03
N PHE A 286 26.63 2.26 -8.49
CA PHE A 286 27.65 1.61 -7.66
C PHE A 286 29.09 2.01 -7.92
N PHE A 287 29.36 2.85 -8.90
CA PHE A 287 30.74 3.24 -9.20
C PHE A 287 30.74 4.75 -9.26
N THR A 288 31.55 5.41 -8.45
CA THR A 288 31.61 6.88 -8.39
C THR A 288 33.03 7.43 -8.58
N ASP A 289 34.06 6.58 -8.55
CA ASP A 289 35.47 6.98 -8.65
C ASP A 289 36.23 6.26 -9.79
N GLU A 290 37.23 6.96 -10.37
CA GLU A 290 38.08 6.45 -11.46
C GLU A 290 38.95 5.23 -11.06
N ILE A 291 39.13 4.93 -9.77
CA ILE A 291 39.78 3.69 -9.28
C ILE A 291 39.16 3.28 -7.92
N PRO A 292 38.23 2.31 -7.87
CA PRO A 292 37.64 1.86 -6.62
C PRO A 292 38.66 1.11 -5.73
N LEU A 293 38.69 1.42 -4.44
CA LEU A 293 39.46 0.66 -3.45
C LEU A 293 38.80 -0.71 -3.22
N LYS A 294 39.57 -1.81 -3.25
CA LYS A 294 39.04 -3.20 -3.16
C LYS A 294 38.06 -3.44 -2.00
N HIS A 295 38.32 -2.87 -0.82
CA HIS A 295 37.45 -3.03 0.35
C HIS A 295 36.13 -2.25 0.23
N VAL A 296 36.13 -1.13 -0.49
CA VAL A 296 34.92 -0.36 -0.81
C VAL A 296 34.05 -1.18 -1.78
N VAL A 297 34.67 -1.73 -2.83
CA VAL A 297 33.99 -2.61 -3.80
C VAL A 297 33.40 -3.86 -3.13
N GLU A 298 34.13 -4.51 -2.22
CA GLU A 298 33.62 -5.70 -1.51
C GLU A 298 32.47 -5.36 -0.56
N ALA A 299 32.50 -4.19 0.09
CA ALA A 299 31.41 -3.73 0.95
C ALA A 299 30.16 -3.41 0.12
N GLU A 300 30.33 -2.65 -0.97
CA GLU A 300 29.25 -2.33 -1.92
C GLU A 300 28.67 -3.60 -2.54
N GLN A 301 29.51 -4.55 -2.94
CA GLN A 301 29.07 -5.85 -3.47
C GLN A 301 28.21 -6.61 -2.45
N ARG A 302 28.62 -6.67 -1.17
CA ARG A 302 27.81 -7.31 -0.11
C ARG A 302 26.47 -6.60 0.07
N THR A 303 26.45 -5.28 0.10
CA THR A 303 25.22 -4.50 0.22
C THR A 303 24.29 -4.72 -0.97
N ILE A 304 24.83 -4.76 -2.20
CA ILE A 304 24.08 -5.06 -3.43
C ILE A 304 23.44 -6.45 -3.36
N TRP A 305 24.21 -7.48 -2.96
CA TRP A 305 23.67 -8.83 -2.82
C TRP A 305 22.58 -8.91 -1.76
N GLN A 306 22.80 -8.32 -0.58
CA GLN A 306 21.80 -8.30 0.50
C GLN A 306 20.49 -7.64 0.07
N LEU A 307 20.57 -6.51 -0.63
CA LEU A 307 19.37 -5.81 -1.13
C LEU A 307 18.68 -6.57 -2.25
N THR A 308 19.45 -7.22 -3.12
CA THR A 308 18.87 -8.08 -4.16
C THR A 308 18.15 -9.26 -3.53
N ASP A 309 18.78 -9.95 -2.57
CA ASP A 309 18.18 -11.08 -1.86
C ASP A 309 16.89 -10.67 -1.13
N GLN A 310 16.88 -9.52 -0.45
CA GLN A 310 15.69 -9.00 0.22
C GLN A 310 14.56 -8.70 -0.79
N MET A 311 14.90 -8.01 -1.89
CA MET A 311 13.92 -7.68 -2.91
C MET A 311 13.36 -8.93 -3.60
N ASP A 312 14.21 -9.93 -3.86
CA ASP A 312 13.81 -11.23 -4.41
C ASP A 312 12.88 -11.99 -3.45
N GLU A 313 13.14 -11.94 -2.14
CA GLU A 313 12.25 -12.52 -1.11
C GLU A 313 10.88 -11.81 -1.08
N GLU A 314 10.86 -10.48 -1.10
CA GLU A 314 9.64 -9.68 -1.12
C GLU A 314 8.83 -9.93 -2.42
N LEU A 315 9.50 -9.96 -3.57
CA LEU A 315 8.90 -10.32 -4.87
C LEU A 315 8.38 -11.75 -4.87
N HIS A 316 9.13 -12.70 -4.31
CA HIS A 316 8.69 -14.07 -4.17
C HIS A 316 7.41 -14.15 -3.34
N ASN A 317 7.35 -13.46 -2.20
CA ASN A 317 6.18 -13.40 -1.34
C ASN A 317 4.98 -12.75 -2.03
N LEU A 318 5.19 -11.70 -2.83
CA LEU A 318 4.15 -11.08 -3.64
C LEU A 318 3.54 -12.09 -4.62
N MET A 319 4.38 -12.79 -5.39
CA MET A 319 3.93 -13.82 -6.34
C MET A 319 3.25 -14.99 -5.63
N LEU A 320 3.77 -15.39 -4.46
CA LEU A 320 3.21 -16.46 -3.64
C LEU A 320 1.81 -16.10 -3.13
N ASN A 321 1.59 -14.86 -2.70
CA ASN A 321 0.26 -14.39 -2.28
C ASN A 321 -0.74 -14.45 -3.44
N LEU A 322 -0.36 -13.97 -4.63
CA LEU A 322 -1.19 -14.08 -5.84
C LEU A 322 -1.56 -15.55 -6.14
N LEU A 323 -0.61 -16.48 -6.00
CA LEU A 323 -0.86 -17.91 -6.19
C LEU A 323 -1.73 -18.53 -5.09
N ARG A 324 -1.56 -18.10 -3.83
CA ARG A 324 -2.39 -18.54 -2.69
C ARG A 324 -3.84 -18.14 -2.87
N ILE A 325 -4.10 -16.89 -3.26
CA ILE A 325 -5.44 -16.44 -3.61
C ILE A 325 -5.93 -17.17 -4.87
N GLY A 326 -5.06 -17.37 -5.85
CA GLY A 326 -5.36 -18.16 -7.05
C GLY A 326 -5.77 -19.63 -6.79
N LYS A 327 -5.37 -20.20 -5.65
CA LYS A 327 -5.83 -21.52 -5.20
C LYS A 327 -7.29 -21.49 -4.75
N GLN A 328 -7.74 -20.38 -4.15
CA GLN A 328 -9.11 -20.18 -3.71
C GLN A 328 -10.02 -19.68 -4.85
N ARG A 329 -9.47 -18.82 -5.72
CA ARG A 329 -10.15 -18.15 -6.82
C ARG A 329 -9.41 -18.41 -8.13
N VAL A 330 -9.88 -19.40 -8.89
CA VAL A 330 -9.27 -19.84 -10.16
C VAL A 330 -9.11 -18.69 -11.16
N ALA A 331 -10.05 -17.74 -11.18
CA ALA A 331 -9.97 -16.56 -12.05
C ALA A 331 -8.67 -15.77 -11.89
N LEU A 332 -8.23 -15.55 -10.64
CA LEU A 332 -6.99 -14.81 -10.35
C LEU A 332 -5.77 -15.56 -10.86
N ARG A 333 -5.73 -16.88 -10.64
CA ARG A 333 -4.64 -17.73 -11.14
C ARG A 333 -4.56 -17.67 -12.67
N THR A 334 -5.71 -17.75 -13.34
CA THR A 334 -5.78 -17.64 -14.81
C THR A 334 -5.26 -16.29 -15.28
N LEU A 335 -5.69 -15.20 -14.65
CA LEU A 335 -5.22 -13.85 -14.98
C LEU A 335 -3.70 -13.68 -14.78
N PHE A 336 -3.16 -14.22 -13.68
CA PHE A 336 -1.73 -14.17 -13.41
C PHE A 336 -0.91 -14.98 -14.43
N LEU A 337 -1.34 -16.20 -14.75
CA LEU A 337 -0.69 -17.02 -15.77
C LEU A 337 -0.78 -16.39 -17.16
N GLN A 338 -1.91 -15.74 -17.49
CA GLN A 338 -2.05 -14.97 -18.72
C GLN A 338 -1.07 -13.80 -18.79
N TRP A 339 -0.86 -13.08 -17.68
CA TRP A 339 0.12 -12.01 -17.61
C TRP A 339 1.54 -12.53 -17.89
N LEU A 340 1.95 -13.63 -17.22
CA LEU A 340 3.24 -14.28 -17.46
C LEU A 340 3.41 -14.76 -18.90
N GLU A 341 2.39 -15.44 -19.44
CA GLU A 341 2.40 -15.92 -20.83
C GLU A 341 2.56 -14.75 -21.82
N SER A 342 1.87 -13.65 -21.58
CA SER A 342 1.95 -12.45 -22.41
C SER A 342 3.33 -11.81 -22.36
N CYS A 343 3.94 -11.73 -21.17
CA CYS A 343 5.33 -11.27 -21.00
C CYS A 343 6.31 -12.14 -21.79
N ILE A 344 6.16 -13.47 -21.74
CA ILE A 344 7.03 -14.42 -22.46
C ILE A 344 6.85 -14.24 -23.98
N LYS A 345 5.61 -14.21 -24.47
CA LYS A 345 5.32 -14.04 -25.91
C LYS A 345 5.91 -12.74 -26.45
N ALA A 346 5.74 -11.64 -25.72
CA ALA A 346 6.26 -10.33 -26.11
C ALA A 346 7.79 -10.22 -26.11
N ASN A 347 8.50 -11.18 -25.49
CA ASN A 347 9.96 -11.27 -25.51
C ASN A 347 10.52 -12.36 -26.45
N ARG A 348 9.69 -13.23 -27.04
CA ARG A 348 10.15 -14.28 -27.98
C ARG A 348 10.67 -13.76 -29.33
N GLY A 349 10.43 -12.48 -29.64
CA GLY A 349 10.95 -11.82 -30.84
C GLY A 349 12.26 -11.05 -30.64
N LYS A 350 12.94 -11.21 -29.50
CA LYS A 350 14.26 -10.63 -29.22
C LYS A 350 15.39 -11.58 -29.55
#